data_AF-A0A653QQM4-F1
#
_entry.id   AF-A0A653QQM4-F1
#
_cell.length_a   1.000
_cell.length_b   1.000
_cell.length_c   1.000
_cell.angle_alpha   90.00
_cell.angle_beta   90.00
_cell.angle_gamma   90.00
#
_symmetry.space_group_name_H-M   'P 1'
#
loop_
_entity.id
_entity.type
_entity.pdbx_description
1 polymer ?
#
loop_
_entity_poly.entity_id
_entity_poly.type
_entity_poly.pdbx_seq_one_letter_code
_entity_poly.pdbx_strand_id
1 'polypeptide(L)'
;MLPQNYTIKINLLEEKEEAFDLKFSIDVHLLKDDEKFMDKLLYQCNLLMENTGHCDVFTKEATDKDYIETLQVEWEIFPPGQKNFEKNIQRLISKHRNPLKRFIDIYSDRMEFFEELKPIRYISGTNSFSSYFGAQITENLVVLESASYGNAIYILFEEWEELSKMSRTELLNSENRNFERVTHTGNWKNKVRNAMGNYE
;
A
#
# COMPACT_ATOMS: atom_id res chain seq x y z
N MET A 1 -23.49 13.71 21.79
CA MET A 1 -22.05 13.67 22.08
C MET A 1 -21.56 15.11 22.16
N LEU A 2 -20.77 15.47 23.16
CA LEU A 2 -20.19 16.82 23.24
C LEU A 2 -19.04 16.94 22.22
N PRO A 3 -18.79 18.15 21.66
CA PRO A 3 -17.63 18.37 20.78
C PRO A 3 -16.34 17.99 21.51
N GLN A 4 -15.48 17.20 20.86
CA GLN A 4 -14.23 16.75 21.48
C GLN A 4 -13.08 17.76 21.35
N ASN A 5 -13.26 18.84 20.57
CA ASN A 5 -12.29 19.92 20.36
C ASN A 5 -10.88 19.45 19.92
N TYR A 6 -10.81 18.44 19.03
CA TYR A 6 -9.53 17.98 18.49
C TYR A 6 -9.08 18.94 17.39
N THR A 7 -7.80 19.26 17.38
CA THR A 7 -7.20 20.13 16.36
C THR A 7 -6.36 19.30 15.40
N ILE A 8 -6.59 19.46 14.10
CA ILE A 8 -5.66 19.00 13.08
C ILE A 8 -4.59 20.08 12.91
N LYS A 9 -3.35 19.76 13.27
CA LYS A 9 -2.16 20.58 13.03
C LYS A 9 -1.59 20.23 11.66
N ILE A 10 -1.22 21.27 10.91
CA ILE A 10 -0.60 21.16 9.59
C ILE A 10 0.79 21.78 9.68
N ASN A 11 1.81 21.00 9.34
CA ASN A 11 3.21 21.42 9.37
C ASN A 11 3.83 21.19 7.99
N LEU A 12 4.54 22.18 7.46
CA LEU A 12 5.39 21.99 6.29
C LEU A 12 6.68 21.27 6.73
N LEU A 13 6.96 20.12 6.11
CA LEU A 13 8.18 19.35 6.36
C LEU A 13 9.28 19.69 5.34
N GLU A 14 8.93 19.69 4.05
CA GLU A 14 9.87 19.96 2.96
C GLU A 14 9.19 20.72 1.82
N GLU A 15 9.93 21.63 1.19
CA GLU A 15 9.54 22.32 -0.05
C GLU A 15 10.43 21.79 -1.19
N LYS A 16 9.81 21.21 -2.22
CA LYS A 16 10.45 20.67 -3.42
C LYS A 16 10.10 21.58 -4.61
N GLU A 17 10.83 21.48 -5.71
CA GLU A 17 10.63 22.36 -6.89
C GLU A 17 9.19 22.42 -7.40
N GLU A 18 8.44 21.30 -7.31
CA GLU A 18 7.05 21.21 -7.79
C GLU A 18 6.06 20.69 -6.72
N ALA A 19 6.48 20.51 -5.47
CA ALA A 19 5.64 19.89 -4.44
C ALA A 19 5.99 20.34 -3.01
N PHE A 20 5.05 20.11 -2.08
CA PHE A 20 5.24 20.34 -0.65
C PHE A 20 4.93 19.06 0.12
N ASP A 21 5.83 18.69 1.04
CA ASP A 21 5.56 17.62 1.99
C ASP A 21 4.89 18.22 3.23
N LEU A 22 3.60 17.96 3.40
CA LEU A 22 2.80 18.44 4.52
C LEU A 22 2.50 17.31 5.50
N LYS A 23 2.68 17.59 6.79
CA LYS A 23 2.32 16.70 7.89
C LYS A 23 1.03 17.16 8.55
N PHE A 24 0.04 16.28 8.56
CA PHE A 24 -1.21 16.43 9.31
C PHE A 24 -1.14 15.60 10.57
N SER A 25 -1.42 16.19 11.73
CA SER A 25 -1.39 15.48 13.02
C SER A 25 -2.50 15.95 13.94
N ILE A 26 -3.00 15.06 14.79
CA ILE A 26 -3.96 15.42 15.83
C ILE A 26 -3.20 15.88 17.08
N ASP A 27 -3.62 16.99 17.66
CA ASP A 27 -2.98 17.62 18.81
C ASP A 27 -3.17 16.87 20.15
N VAL A 28 -4.01 15.85 20.16
CA VAL A 28 -4.31 15.01 21.32
C VAL A 28 -3.47 13.73 21.29
N HIS A 29 -2.57 13.58 22.26
CA HIS A 29 -1.79 12.35 22.43
C HIS A 29 -2.64 11.17 22.94
N LEU A 30 -2.34 9.98 22.44
CA LEU A 30 -2.94 8.72 22.89
C LEU A 30 -2.03 8.07 23.94
N LEU A 31 -2.60 7.74 25.11
CA LEU A 31 -1.92 7.01 26.17
C LEU A 31 -2.37 5.55 26.13
N LYS A 32 -1.42 4.61 26.02
CA LYS A 32 -1.73 3.17 25.89
C LYS A 32 -2.50 2.60 27.08
N ASP A 33 -2.33 3.21 28.27
CA ASP A 33 -2.96 2.77 29.51
C ASP A 33 -4.33 3.44 29.75
N ASP A 34 -4.82 4.25 28.81
CA ASP A 34 -6.15 4.85 28.87
C ASP A 34 -7.23 3.80 28.59
N GLU A 35 -8.24 3.69 29.47
CA GLU A 35 -9.36 2.77 29.30
C GLU A 35 -10.11 2.96 27.96
N LYS A 36 -10.08 4.18 27.41
CA LYS A 36 -10.71 4.54 26.12
C LYS A 36 -9.69 4.68 24.99
N PHE A 37 -8.48 4.12 25.15
CA PHE A 37 -7.42 4.20 24.14
C PHE A 37 -7.92 3.81 22.74
N MET A 38 -8.59 2.66 22.62
CA MET A 38 -9.07 2.16 21.33
C MET A 38 -10.13 3.06 20.70
N ASP A 39 -11.06 3.59 21.51
CA ASP A 39 -12.11 4.50 21.02
C ASP A 39 -11.51 5.82 20.54
N LYS A 40 -10.56 6.38 21.29
CA LYS A 40 -9.84 7.61 20.92
C LYS A 40 -8.99 7.39 19.68
N LEU A 41 -8.26 6.29 19.61
CA LEU A 41 -7.44 5.92 18.45
C LEU A 41 -8.31 5.83 17.19
N LEU A 42 -9.41 5.06 17.25
CA LEU A 42 -10.31 4.89 16.11
C LEU A 42 -10.92 6.23 15.68
N TYR A 43 -11.34 7.06 16.64
CA TYR A 43 -11.87 8.38 16.35
C TYR A 43 -10.83 9.29 15.66
N GLN A 44 -9.60 9.30 16.15
CA GLN A 44 -8.49 10.07 15.58
C GLN A 44 -8.13 9.60 14.16
N CYS A 45 -8.04 8.28 13.94
CA CYS A 45 -7.79 7.70 12.62
C CYS A 45 -8.91 8.08 11.64
N ASN A 46 -10.18 7.97 12.03
CA ASN A 46 -11.29 8.36 11.18
C ASN A 46 -11.27 9.84 10.86
N LEU A 47 -10.99 10.70 11.85
CA LEU A 47 -10.88 12.14 11.63
C LEU A 47 -9.79 12.49 10.61
N LEU A 48 -8.60 11.88 10.70
CA LEU A 48 -7.54 12.08 9.72
C LEU A 48 -7.90 11.49 8.35
N MET A 49 -8.41 10.25 8.29
CA MET A 49 -8.79 9.62 7.03
C MET A 49 -9.88 10.39 6.28
N GLU A 50 -10.88 10.92 6.98
CA GLU A 50 -11.96 11.70 6.37
C GLU A 50 -11.46 13.02 5.77
N ASN A 51 -10.44 13.65 6.38
CA ASN A 51 -9.91 14.93 5.94
C ASN A 51 -8.74 14.82 4.96
N THR A 52 -7.95 13.75 5.03
CA THR A 52 -6.69 13.61 4.28
C THR A 52 -6.61 12.35 3.42
N GLY A 53 -7.57 11.42 3.55
CA GLY A 53 -7.59 10.16 2.79
C GLY A 53 -6.61 9.09 3.30
N HIS A 54 -5.76 9.41 4.28
CA HIS A 54 -4.79 8.49 4.87
C HIS A 54 -4.59 8.77 6.38
N CYS A 55 -4.13 7.79 7.14
CA CYS A 55 -3.66 8.02 8.50
C CYS A 55 -2.67 6.93 8.92
N ASP A 56 -1.72 7.30 9.78
CA ASP A 56 -0.83 6.35 10.44
C ASP A 56 -0.58 6.80 11.90
N VAL A 57 -0.05 5.90 12.72
CA VAL A 57 0.11 6.08 14.17
C VAL A 57 1.58 6.00 14.53
N PHE A 58 2.10 7.12 15.03
CA PHE A 58 3.50 7.24 15.43
C PHE A 58 3.65 7.41 16.93
N THR A 59 4.79 6.99 17.46
CA THR A 59 5.22 7.35 18.81
C THR A 59 5.44 8.85 18.92
N LYS A 60 5.27 9.42 20.11
CA LYS A 60 5.47 10.87 20.34
C LYS A 60 6.88 11.32 19.96
N GLU A 61 7.85 10.42 20.07
CA GLU A 61 9.26 10.65 19.80
C GLU A 61 9.62 10.60 18.31
N ALA A 62 8.66 10.29 17.42
CA ALA A 62 8.90 10.24 15.99
C ALA A 62 9.33 11.63 15.46
N THR A 63 10.43 11.65 14.74
CA THR A 63 11.02 12.81 14.08
C THR A 63 10.34 13.05 12.74
N ASP A 64 10.43 14.27 12.20
CA ASP A 64 9.88 14.58 10.87
C ASP A 64 10.47 13.69 9.76
N LYS A 65 11.72 13.22 9.94
CA LYS A 65 12.34 12.22 9.05
C LYS A 65 11.57 10.89 9.04
N ASP A 66 11.13 10.43 10.21
CA ASP A 66 10.34 9.19 10.31
C ASP A 66 9.02 9.31 9.54
N TYR A 67 8.44 10.51 9.45
CA TYR A 67 7.25 10.76 8.62
C TYR A 67 7.61 10.80 7.12
N ILE A 68 8.67 11.50 6.74
CA ILE A 68 9.11 11.60 5.34
C ILE A 68 9.49 10.21 4.79
N GLU A 69 10.13 9.35 5.59
CA GLU A 69 10.45 7.98 5.20
C GLU A 69 9.19 7.15 4.92
N THR A 70 8.03 7.45 5.53
CA THR A 70 6.76 6.81 5.15
C THR A 70 6.19 7.26 3.81
N LEU A 71 6.62 8.43 3.30
CA LEU A 71 6.30 8.89 1.95
C LEU A 71 7.16 8.20 0.88
N GLN A 72 8.30 7.62 1.27
CA GLN A 72 9.18 6.94 0.33
C GLN A 72 8.73 5.50 0.09
N VAL A 73 8.38 5.21 -1.16
CA VAL A 73 8.11 3.85 -1.61
C VAL A 73 9.44 3.17 -1.91
N GLU A 74 9.88 2.31 -1.01
CA GLU A 74 11.02 1.44 -1.23
C GLU A 74 10.53 0.06 -1.69
N TRP A 75 10.98 -0.35 -2.89
CA TRP A 75 10.73 -1.67 -3.44
C TRP A 75 11.96 -2.55 -3.24
N GLU A 76 11.79 -3.72 -2.62
CA GLU A 76 12.77 -4.80 -2.71
C GLU A 76 12.50 -5.61 -3.99
N ILE A 77 13.50 -5.65 -4.88
CA ILE A 77 13.43 -6.36 -6.16
C ILE A 77 14.19 -7.68 -6.04
N PHE A 78 13.52 -8.79 -6.36
CA PHE A 78 14.08 -10.14 -6.30
C PHE A 78 14.17 -10.76 -7.70
N PRO A 79 15.25 -11.48 -8.02
CA PRO A 79 15.28 -12.30 -9.23
C PRO A 79 14.24 -13.44 -9.16
N PRO A 80 13.84 -14.02 -10.30
CA PRO A 80 12.90 -15.13 -10.34
C PRO A 80 13.42 -16.35 -9.57
N GLY A 81 12.54 -17.09 -8.91
CA GLY A 81 12.89 -18.32 -8.18
C GLY A 81 13.61 -18.11 -6.84
N GLN A 82 13.71 -16.87 -6.33
CA GLN A 82 14.30 -16.62 -5.01
C GLN A 82 13.33 -16.91 -3.87
N LYS A 83 13.74 -17.82 -2.96
CA LYS A 83 13.04 -18.14 -1.70
C LYS A 83 12.81 -16.94 -0.76
N ASN A 84 13.50 -15.82 -0.98
CA ASN A 84 13.38 -14.63 -0.15
C ASN A 84 12.04 -13.92 -0.37
N PHE A 85 11.51 -13.94 -1.60
CA PHE A 85 10.19 -13.39 -1.89
C PHE A 85 9.11 -14.16 -1.12
N GLU A 86 9.07 -15.49 -1.23
CA GLU A 86 8.16 -16.35 -0.46
C GLU A 86 8.26 -16.10 1.04
N LYS A 87 9.48 -15.95 1.59
CA LYS A 87 9.69 -15.64 3.01
C LYS A 87 9.15 -14.27 3.41
N ASN A 88 9.36 -13.24 2.58
CA ASN A 88 8.81 -11.91 2.82
C ASN A 88 7.28 -11.95 2.81
N ILE A 89 6.66 -12.65 1.86
CA ILE A 89 5.21 -12.86 1.81
C ILE A 89 4.72 -13.65 3.04
N GLN A 90 5.40 -14.72 3.45
CA GLN A 90 5.07 -15.45 4.68
C GLN A 90 5.13 -14.54 5.92
N ARG A 91 6.10 -13.61 5.96
CA ARG A 91 6.17 -12.60 7.01
C ARG A 91 4.94 -11.68 6.99
N LEU A 92 4.48 -11.23 5.82
CA LEU A 92 3.24 -10.45 5.69
C LEU A 92 2.00 -11.20 6.19
N ILE A 93 1.90 -12.49 5.86
CA ILE A 93 0.81 -13.35 6.34
C ILE A 93 0.86 -13.48 7.87
N SER A 94 2.05 -13.68 8.44
CA SER A 94 2.25 -13.85 9.90
C SER A 94 1.91 -12.61 10.74
N LYS A 95 1.93 -11.41 10.15
CA LYS A 95 1.53 -10.16 10.84
C LYS A 95 0.04 -10.12 11.18
N HIS A 96 -0.79 -10.95 10.54
CA HIS A 96 -2.22 -11.03 10.82
C HIS A 96 -2.44 -11.91 12.07
N ARG A 97 -3.05 -11.34 13.13
CA ARG A 97 -3.21 -11.97 14.47
C ARG A 97 -3.99 -13.29 14.53
N ASN A 98 -4.48 -13.78 13.40
CA ASN A 98 -5.02 -15.13 13.21
C ASN A 98 -5.17 -15.33 11.69
N PRO A 99 -4.18 -15.92 10.98
CA PRO A 99 -4.37 -16.19 9.57
C PRO A 99 -5.40 -17.32 9.47
N LEU A 100 -6.68 -16.96 9.35
CA LEU A 100 -7.71 -17.92 8.95
C LEU A 100 -7.18 -18.65 7.73
N LYS A 101 -7.27 -19.98 7.69
CA LYS A 101 -6.84 -20.84 6.57
C LYS A 101 -7.16 -20.23 5.19
N ARG A 102 -8.34 -19.61 5.09
CA ARG A 102 -8.83 -18.85 3.93
C ARG A 102 -7.86 -17.77 3.42
N PHE A 103 -7.17 -17.05 4.31
CA PHE A 103 -6.20 -16.02 3.94
C PHE A 103 -4.96 -16.63 3.31
N ILE A 104 -4.46 -17.73 3.87
CA ILE A 104 -3.35 -18.50 3.29
C ILE A 104 -3.74 -18.99 1.89
N ASP A 105 -4.93 -19.58 1.76
CA ASP A 105 -5.43 -20.11 0.48
C ASP A 105 -5.55 -18.99 -0.59
N ILE A 106 -6.06 -17.81 -0.23
CA ILE A 106 -6.16 -16.65 -1.14
C ILE A 106 -4.77 -16.18 -1.59
N TYR A 107 -3.81 -16.12 -0.69
CA TYR A 107 -2.46 -15.69 -1.03
C TYR A 107 -1.75 -16.71 -1.92
N SER A 108 -1.88 -17.99 -1.61
CA SER A 108 -1.34 -19.06 -2.45
C SER A 108 -1.90 -19.01 -3.87
N ASP A 109 -3.22 -18.83 -4.04
CA ASP A 109 -3.86 -18.71 -5.37
C ASP A 109 -3.33 -17.51 -6.18
N ARG A 110 -3.05 -16.39 -5.51
CA ARG A 110 -2.48 -15.19 -6.13
C ARG A 110 -1.02 -15.40 -6.52
N MET A 111 -0.25 -16.01 -5.63
CA MET A 111 1.17 -16.30 -5.86
C MET A 111 1.36 -17.28 -7.02
N GLU A 112 0.57 -18.35 -7.06
CA GLU A 112 0.55 -19.31 -8.17
C GLU A 112 0.23 -18.60 -9.49
N PHE A 113 -0.74 -17.67 -9.47
CA PHE A 113 -1.02 -16.86 -10.64
C PHE A 113 0.16 -15.97 -11.06
N PHE A 114 0.86 -15.32 -10.13
CA PHE A 114 2.08 -14.55 -10.46
C PHE A 114 3.17 -15.42 -11.08
N GLU A 115 3.36 -16.66 -10.60
CA GLU A 115 4.31 -17.60 -11.18
C GLU A 115 3.93 -17.99 -12.62
N GLU A 116 2.64 -18.20 -12.91
CA GLU A 116 2.14 -18.47 -14.26
C GLU A 116 2.44 -17.34 -15.25
N LEU A 117 2.58 -16.10 -14.77
CA LEU A 117 2.94 -14.95 -15.61
C LEU A 117 4.42 -14.93 -16.03
N LYS A 118 5.24 -15.84 -15.50
CA LYS A 118 6.68 -15.97 -15.81
C LYS A 118 7.44 -14.64 -15.65
N PRO A 119 7.42 -14.03 -14.47
CA PRO A 119 8.01 -12.71 -14.27
C PRO A 119 9.53 -12.73 -14.42
N ILE A 120 10.09 -11.61 -14.87
CA ILE A 120 11.54 -11.39 -14.90
C ILE A 120 12.08 -11.00 -13.54
N ARG A 121 11.25 -10.41 -12.66
CA ARG A 121 11.58 -10.05 -11.26
C ARG A 121 10.33 -10.06 -10.39
N TYR A 122 10.49 -10.33 -9.11
CA TYR A 122 9.46 -10.07 -8.10
C TYR A 122 9.74 -8.75 -7.40
N ILE A 123 8.68 -8.08 -6.94
CA ILE A 123 8.74 -6.79 -6.28
C ILE A 123 7.97 -6.91 -4.96
N SER A 124 8.55 -6.45 -3.85
CA SER A 124 7.88 -6.36 -2.56
C SER A 124 8.03 -4.95 -2.02
N GLY A 125 6.94 -4.35 -1.53
CA GLY A 125 7.04 -3.07 -0.85
C GLY A 125 7.69 -3.24 0.52
N THR A 126 8.36 -2.19 0.99
CA THR A 126 8.85 -2.09 2.37
C THR A 126 8.06 -1.04 3.15
N ASN A 127 8.32 -0.91 4.46
CA ASN A 127 7.72 0.10 5.33
C ASN A 127 6.18 0.18 5.20
N SER A 128 5.64 1.37 4.92
CA SER A 128 4.20 1.64 4.74
C SER A 128 3.58 0.94 3.52
N PHE A 129 4.42 0.49 2.57
CA PHE A 129 4.01 -0.28 1.41
C PHE A 129 4.24 -1.78 1.59
N SER A 130 4.59 -2.25 2.79
CA SER A 130 4.83 -3.67 3.03
C SER A 130 3.63 -4.57 2.76
N SER A 131 2.41 -4.03 2.70
CA SER A 131 1.23 -4.77 2.24
C SER A 131 1.13 -4.93 0.72
N TYR A 132 2.10 -4.46 -0.07
CA TYR A 132 2.13 -4.61 -1.52
C TYR A 132 3.20 -5.61 -1.92
N PHE A 133 2.84 -6.47 -2.86
CA PHE A 133 3.78 -7.35 -3.53
C PHE A 133 3.36 -7.53 -4.97
N GLY A 134 4.29 -7.90 -5.83
CA GLY A 134 4.00 -8.01 -7.24
C GLY A 134 5.13 -8.63 -8.03
N ALA A 135 5.00 -8.51 -9.34
CA ALA A 135 5.96 -9.06 -10.26
C ALA A 135 6.11 -8.16 -11.48
N GLN A 136 7.36 -8.00 -11.91
CA GLN A 136 7.72 -7.35 -13.16
C GLN A 136 7.72 -8.41 -14.26
N ILE A 137 6.86 -8.23 -15.25
CA ILE A 137 6.67 -9.17 -16.37
C ILE A 137 7.61 -8.80 -17.51
N THR A 138 7.69 -7.51 -17.85
CA THR A 138 8.66 -6.93 -18.79
C THR A 138 9.26 -5.67 -18.18
N GLU A 139 10.21 -5.01 -18.86
CA GLU A 139 10.81 -3.77 -18.35
C GLU A 139 9.75 -2.69 -18.02
N ASN A 140 8.68 -2.61 -18.81
CA ASN A 140 7.64 -1.59 -18.70
C ASN A 140 6.27 -2.15 -18.26
N LEU A 141 6.24 -3.34 -17.65
CA LEU A 141 4.99 -3.97 -17.21
C LEU A 141 5.17 -4.59 -15.83
N VAL A 142 4.49 -4.01 -14.84
CA VAL A 142 4.48 -4.48 -13.47
C VAL A 142 3.06 -4.79 -13.03
N VAL A 143 2.88 -5.95 -12.40
CA VAL A 143 1.63 -6.36 -11.78
C VAL A 143 1.80 -6.27 -10.27
N LEU A 144 1.04 -5.40 -9.60
CA LEU A 144 1.05 -5.22 -8.15
C LEU A 144 -0.25 -5.72 -7.52
N GLU A 145 -0.12 -6.50 -6.46
CA GLU A 145 -1.18 -6.95 -5.58
C GLU A 145 -1.15 -6.15 -4.27
N SER A 146 -2.33 -5.75 -3.81
CA SER A 146 -2.52 -5.23 -2.47
C SER A 146 -3.03 -6.33 -1.55
N ALA A 147 -2.14 -6.78 -0.69
CA ALA A 147 -2.33 -7.88 0.24
C ALA A 147 -3.40 -7.55 1.32
N SER A 148 -3.62 -6.26 1.60
CA SER A 148 -4.48 -5.78 2.69
C SER A 148 -5.64 -4.88 2.24
N TYR A 149 -5.56 -4.23 1.08
CA TYR A 149 -6.44 -3.10 0.74
C TYR A 149 -7.08 -3.22 -0.65
N GLY A 150 -8.41 -3.14 -0.73
CA GLY A 150 -9.14 -2.95 -2.00
C GLY A 150 -9.34 -4.19 -2.88
N ASN A 151 -8.77 -5.35 -2.51
CA ASN A 151 -8.98 -6.65 -3.16
C ASN A 151 -8.88 -6.57 -4.70
N ALA A 152 -7.80 -5.99 -5.19
CA ALA A 152 -7.57 -5.75 -6.60
C ALA A 152 -6.08 -5.84 -6.95
N ILE A 153 -5.84 -6.26 -8.19
CA ILE A 153 -4.55 -6.19 -8.87
C ILE A 153 -4.48 -4.89 -9.66
N TYR A 154 -3.33 -4.26 -9.61
CA TYR A 154 -2.95 -3.10 -10.40
C TYR A 154 -1.94 -3.57 -11.44
N ILE A 155 -2.16 -3.21 -12.69
CA ILE A 155 -1.25 -3.47 -13.79
C ILE A 155 -0.72 -2.11 -14.19
N LEU A 156 0.55 -1.86 -13.91
CA LEU A 156 1.24 -0.61 -14.20
C LEU A 156 2.07 -0.81 -15.46
N PHE A 157 1.94 0.13 -16.41
CA PHE A 157 2.67 0.11 -17.67
C PHE A 157 3.93 1.00 -17.55
N GLU A 158 4.22 1.80 -18.58
CA GLU A 158 5.31 2.78 -18.57
C GLU A 158 5.28 3.64 -17.30
N GLU A 159 6.47 4.00 -16.81
CA GLU A 159 6.65 4.82 -15.60
C GLU A 159 6.05 4.17 -14.33
N TRP A 160 6.05 2.84 -14.27
CA TRP A 160 5.50 2.10 -13.13
C TRP A 160 6.11 2.54 -11.80
N GLU A 161 7.40 2.93 -11.75
CA GLU A 161 8.00 3.43 -10.51
C GLU A 161 7.27 4.67 -9.99
N GLU A 162 6.93 5.62 -10.84
CA GLU A 162 6.22 6.85 -10.45
C GLU A 162 4.75 6.55 -10.14
N LEU A 163 4.10 5.74 -10.97
CA LEU A 163 2.71 5.29 -10.72
C LEU A 163 2.59 4.54 -9.39
N SER A 164 3.62 3.77 -9.02
CA SER A 164 3.62 2.99 -7.78
C SER A 164 3.74 3.84 -6.51
N LYS A 165 4.21 5.10 -6.65
CA LYS A 165 4.29 6.07 -5.55
C LYS A 165 2.98 6.81 -5.30
N MET A 166 2.10 6.85 -6.30
CA MET A 166 0.81 7.51 -6.17
C MET A 166 -0.10 6.75 -5.22
N SER A 167 -0.82 7.47 -4.37
CA SER A 167 -1.91 6.90 -3.59
C SER A 167 -2.99 6.34 -4.52
N ARG A 168 -3.83 5.44 -4.01
CA ARG A 168 -4.97 4.90 -4.77
C ARG A 168 -5.86 6.02 -5.32
N THR A 169 -6.11 7.05 -4.51
CA THR A 169 -6.99 8.16 -4.90
C THR A 169 -6.37 8.96 -6.04
N GLU A 170 -5.06 9.22 -5.98
CA GLU A 170 -4.32 9.88 -7.06
C GLU A 170 -4.32 9.05 -8.33
N LEU A 171 -4.01 7.75 -8.26
CA LEU A 171 -4.08 6.85 -9.42
C LEU A 171 -5.47 6.88 -10.07
N LEU A 172 -6.53 6.69 -9.29
CA LEU A 172 -7.90 6.63 -9.80
C LEU A 172 -8.44 7.97 -10.32
N ASN A 173 -7.93 9.09 -9.81
CA ASN A 173 -8.33 10.43 -10.26
C ASN A 173 -7.40 10.99 -11.34
N SER A 174 -6.25 10.36 -11.59
CA SER A 174 -5.34 10.77 -12.65
C SER A 174 -5.99 10.56 -14.02
N GLU A 175 -5.70 11.44 -14.97
CA GLU A 175 -6.00 11.19 -16.39
C GLU A 175 -5.06 10.15 -17.01
N ASN A 176 -4.08 9.66 -16.23
CA ASN A 176 -3.06 8.74 -16.67
C ASN A 176 -3.68 7.36 -16.97
N ARG A 177 -3.54 6.93 -18.23
CA ARG A 177 -4.04 5.65 -18.74
C ARG A 177 -3.01 4.52 -18.61
N ASN A 178 -1.82 4.81 -18.08
CA ASN A 178 -0.71 3.85 -17.94
C ASN A 178 -0.90 2.89 -16.75
N PHE A 179 -2.15 2.68 -16.31
CA PHE A 179 -2.46 1.57 -15.43
C PHE A 179 -3.86 1.01 -15.69
N GLU A 180 -4.04 -0.26 -15.31
CA GLU A 180 -5.31 -0.97 -15.29
C GLU A 180 -5.57 -1.52 -13.88
N ARG A 181 -6.83 -1.46 -13.42
CA ARG A 181 -7.22 -1.99 -12.11
C ARG A 181 -8.21 -3.14 -12.28
N VAL A 182 -7.82 -4.33 -11.84
CA VAL A 182 -8.64 -5.54 -11.89
C VAL A 182 -9.02 -5.98 -10.48
N THR A 183 -10.31 -5.90 -10.13
CA THR A 183 -10.80 -6.46 -8.85
C THR A 183 -10.84 -7.98 -8.88
N HIS A 184 -10.57 -8.63 -7.75
CA HIS A 184 -10.67 -10.09 -7.54
C HIS A 184 -12.12 -10.58 -7.52
N THR A 185 -12.83 -10.40 -8.62
CA THR A 185 -14.24 -10.80 -8.79
C THR A 185 -14.44 -11.56 -10.10
N GLY A 186 -15.15 -12.69 -10.03
CA GLY A 186 -15.38 -13.56 -11.17
C GLY A 186 -14.07 -14.08 -11.77
N ASN A 187 -13.94 -13.99 -13.09
CA ASN A 187 -12.77 -14.48 -13.82
C ASN A 187 -11.63 -13.44 -13.89
N TRP A 188 -11.17 -13.00 -12.72
CA TRP A 188 -10.17 -11.92 -12.60
C TRP A 188 -8.82 -12.30 -13.25
N LYS A 189 -8.38 -13.56 -13.14
CA LYS A 189 -7.13 -14.04 -13.76
C LYS A 189 -7.12 -13.79 -15.28
N ASN A 190 -8.22 -14.10 -15.96
CA ASN A 190 -8.33 -13.84 -17.41
C ASN A 190 -8.42 -12.34 -17.73
N LYS A 191 -9.05 -11.53 -16.87
CA LYS A 191 -9.06 -10.07 -17.06
C LYS A 191 -7.65 -9.49 -16.98
N VAL A 192 -6.83 -9.97 -16.04
CA VAL A 192 -5.41 -9.57 -15.94
C VAL A 192 -4.66 -9.98 -17.20
N ARG A 193 -4.79 -11.23 -17.65
CA ARG A 193 -4.18 -11.70 -18.92
C ARG A 193 -4.57 -10.84 -20.12
N ASN A 194 -5.86 -10.52 -20.25
CA ASN A 194 -6.34 -9.67 -21.34
C ASN A 194 -5.81 -8.23 -21.27
N ALA A 195 -5.70 -7.67 -20.06
CA ALA A 195 -5.16 -6.32 -19.87
C ALA A 195 -3.66 -6.26 -20.19
N MET A 196 -2.90 -7.31 -19.88
CA MET A 196 -1.48 -7.42 -20.24
C MET A 196 -1.25 -7.72 -21.72
N GLY A 197 -2.09 -8.55 -22.35
CA GLY A 197 -1.93 -8.97 -23.75
C GLY A 197 -2.07 -7.84 -24.78
N ASN A 198 -2.49 -6.65 -24.36
CA ASN A 198 -2.44 -5.45 -25.20
C ASN A 198 -1.03 -4.81 -25.25
N TYR A 199 -0.09 -5.31 -24.45
CA TYR A 199 1.24 -4.74 -24.19
C TYR A 199 2.38 -5.79 -24.19
N GLU A 200 2.12 -7.02 -24.67
CA GLU A 200 3.15 -8.02 -25.06
C GLU A 200 3.64 -7.75 -26.49
#